data_AF-A0A2T2SFY1-F1
#
_entry.id   AF-A0A2T2SFY1-F1
#
_cell.length_a   1.000
_cell.length_b   1.000
_cell.length_c   1.000
_cell.angle_alpha   90.00
_cell.angle_beta   90.00
_cell.angle_gamma   90.00
#
_symmetry.space_group_name_H-M   'P 1'
#
loop_
_entity.id
_entity.type
_entity.pdbx_description
1 polymer ?
#
loop_
_entity_poly.entity_id
_entity_poly.type
_entity_poly.pdbx_seq_one_letter_code
_entity_poly.pdbx_strand_id
1 'polypeptide(L)'
;ARAASGSADAGPGSADAGEGENGAVGRLLEEHEDFSDFRDRAEEIFIRRKLNEFEWNVSRTAEAIGIQRSHLYNKLNKYDIERGD
;
A
#
# COMPACT_ATOMS: atom_id res chain seq x y z
N ALA A 1 -25.89 -14.04 48.34
CA ALA A 1 -26.01 -14.17 46.87
C ALA A 1 -24.85 -13.40 46.23
N ARG A 2 -23.98 -14.08 45.46
CA ARG A 2 -22.94 -13.44 44.64
C ARG A 2 -23.59 -12.91 43.37
N ALA A 3 -23.34 -11.65 43.04
CA ALA A 3 -23.44 -11.14 41.68
C ALA A 3 -22.37 -10.07 41.52
N ALA A 4 -21.23 -10.48 40.97
CA ALA A 4 -20.22 -9.57 40.44
C ALA A 4 -20.59 -9.31 38.99
N SER A 5 -20.89 -8.06 38.64
CA SER A 5 -21.00 -7.61 37.26
C SER A 5 -19.72 -6.83 36.93
N GLY A 6 -18.74 -7.54 36.37
CA GLY A 6 -17.58 -6.94 35.73
C GLY A 6 -18.04 -6.20 34.48
N SER A 7 -17.84 -4.88 34.47
CA SER A 7 -17.87 -4.09 33.25
C SER A 7 -16.53 -4.32 32.57
N ALA A 8 -16.56 -4.99 31.42
CA ALA A 8 -15.39 -5.25 30.61
C ALA A 8 -14.90 -3.93 30.01
N ASP A 9 -13.84 -3.41 30.60
CA ASP A 9 -12.87 -2.57 29.92
C ASP A 9 -12.25 -3.42 28.79
N ALA A 10 -12.62 -3.11 27.56
CA ALA A 10 -11.92 -3.59 26.38
C ALA A 10 -11.48 -2.35 25.60
N GLY A 11 -10.43 -1.70 26.10
CA GLY A 11 -9.64 -0.77 25.30
C GLY A 11 -9.13 -1.46 24.03
N PRO A 12 -8.83 -0.68 22.97
CA PRO A 12 -8.31 -1.24 21.71
C PRO A 12 -6.97 -1.90 21.99
N GLY A 13 -6.99 -3.24 21.98
CA GLY A 13 -5.81 -4.08 22.16
C GLY A 13 -4.79 -3.80 21.08
N SER A 14 -3.68 -3.23 21.51
CA SER A 14 -2.43 -3.09 20.76
C SER A 14 -1.88 -4.47 20.40
N ALA A 15 -1.48 -4.68 19.15
CA ALA A 15 -0.63 -5.81 18.76
C ALA A 15 0.21 -5.45 17.52
N ASP A 16 1.20 -4.59 17.77
CA ASP A 16 2.43 -4.44 16.99
C ASP A 16 3.24 -5.73 17.04
N ALA A 17 2.90 -6.71 16.19
CA ALA A 17 3.62 -7.97 16.11
C ALA A 17 3.63 -8.53 14.68
N GLY A 18 4.62 -8.07 13.89
CA GLY A 18 5.07 -8.76 12.68
C GLY A 18 4.11 -8.71 11.50
N GLU A 19 3.96 -7.55 10.88
CA GLU A 19 3.34 -7.45 9.56
C GLU A 19 4.30 -8.03 8.50
N GLY A 20 4.29 -9.35 8.35
CA GLY A 20 4.84 -9.98 7.15
C GLY A 20 4.15 -9.43 5.90
N GLU A 21 4.75 -9.60 4.72
CA GLU A 21 4.19 -9.13 3.44
C GLU A 21 2.71 -9.54 3.24
N ASN A 22 2.31 -10.68 3.82
CA ASN A 22 0.92 -11.16 3.81
C ASN A 22 -0.07 -10.24 4.54
N GLY A 23 0.35 -9.51 5.58
CA GLY A 23 -0.52 -8.58 6.32
C GLY A 23 -0.83 -7.31 5.52
N ALA A 24 0.15 -6.77 4.80
CA ALA A 24 -0.06 -5.61 3.93
C ALA A 24 -0.98 -5.93 2.75
N VAL A 25 -0.81 -7.11 2.13
CA VAL A 25 -1.72 -7.57 1.06
C VAL A 25 -3.12 -7.86 1.63
N GLY A 26 -3.22 -8.42 2.83
CA GLY A 26 -4.50 -8.63 3.53
C GLY A 26 -5.30 -7.33 3.69
N ARG A 27 -4.65 -6.25 4.15
CA ARG A 27 -5.29 -4.93 4.25
C ARG A 27 -5.78 -4.39 2.91
N LEU A 28 -4.98 -4.49 1.85
CA LEU A 28 -5.41 -4.04 0.52
C LEU A 28 -6.63 -4.82 0.01
N LEU A 29 -6.75 -6.11 0.34
CA LEU A 29 -7.91 -6.91 -0.02
C LEU A 29 -9.16 -6.55 0.80
N GLU A 30 -9.00 -6.11 2.05
CA GLU A 30 -10.10 -5.66 2.92
C GLU A 30 -10.59 -4.25 2.57
N GLU A 31 -9.68 -3.36 2.13
CA GLU A 31 -9.97 -1.97 1.78
C GLU A 31 -10.66 -1.80 0.42
N HIS A 32 -10.57 -2.79 -0.48
CA HIS A 32 -11.02 -2.67 -1.87
C HIS A 32 -11.92 -3.84 -2.28
N GLU A 33 -13.19 -3.54 -2.60
CA GLU A 33 -14.14 -4.53 -3.13
C GLU A 33 -14.05 -4.68 -4.65
N ASP A 34 -13.70 -3.60 -5.39
CA ASP A 34 -13.53 -3.64 -6.84
C ASP A 34 -12.10 -4.04 -7.24
N PHE A 35 -12.00 -4.93 -8.23
CA PHE A 35 -10.71 -5.44 -8.72
C PHE A 35 -9.83 -4.33 -9.33
N SER A 36 -10.44 -3.37 -10.02
CA SER A 36 -9.71 -2.27 -10.65
C SER A 36 -9.09 -1.37 -9.59
N ASP A 37 -9.83 -1.08 -8.52
CA ASP A 37 -9.37 -0.25 -7.41
C ASP A 37 -8.24 -0.94 -6.64
N PHE A 38 -8.41 -2.23 -6.30
CA PHE A 38 -7.35 -3.04 -5.68
C PHE A 38 -6.07 -3.04 -6.52
N ARG A 39 -6.20 -3.34 -7.83
CA ARG A 39 -5.06 -3.38 -8.74
C ARG A 39 -4.38 -2.02 -8.85
N ASP A 40 -5.18 -0.95 -8.95
CA ASP A 40 -4.67 0.41 -9.09
C ASP A 40 -3.89 0.83 -7.84
N ARG A 41 -4.39 0.51 -6.65
CA ARG A 41 -3.68 0.78 -5.40
C ARG A 41 -2.38 -0.02 -5.27
N ALA A 42 -2.42 -1.31 -5.61
CA ALA A 42 -1.23 -2.15 -5.62
C ALA A 42 -0.18 -1.65 -6.61
N GLU A 43 -0.61 -1.22 -7.81
CA GLU A 43 0.26 -0.66 -8.84
C GLU A 43 0.90 0.66 -8.38
N GLU A 44 0.13 1.55 -7.76
CA GLU A 44 0.65 2.81 -7.18
C GLU A 44 1.76 2.55 -6.15
N ILE A 45 1.49 1.68 -5.17
CA ILE A 45 2.45 1.33 -4.11
C ILE A 45 3.73 0.74 -4.71
N PHE A 46 3.59 -0.17 -5.68
CA PHE A 46 4.72 -0.78 -6.37
C PHE A 46 5.57 0.26 -7.10
N ILE A 47 4.94 1.16 -7.86
CA ILE A 47 5.63 2.21 -8.61
C ILE A 47 6.35 3.17 -7.66
N ARG A 48 5.70 3.64 -6.58
CA ARG A 48 6.34 4.52 -5.59
C ARG A 48 7.56 3.86 -4.96
N ARG A 49 7.47 2.57 -4.58
CA ARG A 49 8.61 1.82 -4.03
C ARG A 49 9.78 1.79 -5.02
N LYS A 50 9.50 1.48 -6.29
CA LYS A 50 10.51 1.38 -7.34
C LYS A 50 11.14 2.72 -7.69
N LEU A 51 10.36 3.80 -7.74
CA LEU A 51 10.91 5.15 -7.93
C LEU A 51 11.89 5.51 -6.80
N ASN A 52 11.57 5.22 -5.54
CA ASN A 52 12.48 5.46 -4.43
C ASN A 52 13.76 4.61 -4.52
N GLU A 53 13.65 3.32 -4.89
CA GLU A 53 14.80 2.42 -5.11
C GLU A 53 15.76 2.94 -6.19
N PHE A 54 15.25 3.65 -7.20
CA PHE A 54 16.03 4.25 -8.28
C PHE A 54 16.18 5.76 -8.15
N GLU A 55 16.07 6.31 -6.94
CA GLU A 55 16.33 7.73 -6.64
C GLU A 55 15.54 8.70 -7.55
N TRP A 56 14.28 8.36 -7.82
CA TRP A 56 13.39 9.09 -8.72
C TRP A 56 13.86 9.18 -10.18
N ASN A 57 14.79 8.34 -10.61
CA ASN A 57 15.17 8.20 -12.01
C ASN A 57 14.10 7.41 -12.77
N VAL A 58 13.14 8.13 -13.37
CA VAL A 58 11.99 7.55 -14.09
C VAL A 58 12.44 6.65 -15.25
N SER A 59 13.50 7.03 -15.99
CA SER A 59 14.00 6.21 -17.11
C SER A 59 14.53 4.86 -16.62
N ARG A 60 15.40 4.87 -15.60
CA ARG A 60 15.95 3.67 -14.98
C ARG A 60 14.86 2.80 -14.33
N THR A 61 13.86 3.44 -13.72
CA THR A 61 12.73 2.74 -13.11
C THR A 61 11.91 2.00 -14.16
N ALA A 62 11.57 2.65 -15.28
CA ALA A 62 10.82 2.05 -16.37
C ALA A 62 11.55 0.83 -16.96
N GLU A 63 12.85 0.96 -17.20
CA GLU A 63 13.71 -0.14 -17.64
C GLU A 63 13.73 -1.29 -16.63
N ALA A 64 13.89 -0.99 -15.34
CA ALA A 64 13.99 -1.99 -14.28
C ALA A 64 12.69 -2.77 -14.05
N ILE A 65 11.52 -2.14 -14.24
CA ILE A 65 10.21 -2.81 -14.11
C ILE A 65 9.67 -3.32 -15.45
N GLY A 66 10.45 -3.21 -16.53
CA GLY A 66 10.14 -3.81 -17.82
C GLY A 66 9.01 -3.13 -18.60
N ILE A 67 8.79 -1.82 -18.41
CA ILE A 67 7.76 -1.06 -19.14
C ILE A 67 8.37 0.11 -19.91
N GLN A 68 7.62 0.61 -20.90
CA GLN A 68 8.03 1.83 -21.60
C GLN A 68 7.92 3.05 -20.68
N ARG A 69 8.87 3.98 -20.80
CA ARG A 69 8.90 5.22 -20.01
C ARG A 69 7.62 6.06 -20.17
N SER A 70 7.04 6.11 -21.37
CA SER A 70 5.76 6.79 -21.62
C SER A 70 4.60 6.16 -20.82
N HIS A 71 4.60 4.84 -20.67
CA HIS A 71 3.60 4.16 -19.85
C HIS A 71 3.81 4.49 -18.37
N LEU A 72 5.06 4.52 -17.90
CA LEU A 72 5.34 4.92 -16.52
C LEU A 72 4.82 6.35 -16.26
N TYR A 73 5.08 7.31 -17.15
CA TYR A 73 4.52 8.67 -16.99
C TYR A 73 3.00 8.72 -16.93
N ASN A 74 2.31 7.92 -17.77
CA ASN A 74 0.84 7.84 -17.70
C ASN A 74 0.37 7.30 -16.34
N LYS A 75 1.10 6.35 -15.74
CA LYS A 75 0.80 5.84 -14.40
C LYS A 75 1.10 6.87 -13.32
N LEU A 76 2.19 7.64 -13.43
CA LEU A 76 2.49 8.72 -12.49
C LEU A 76 1.37 9.76 -12.47
N ASN A 77 0.90 10.18 -13.64
CA ASN A 77 -0.20 11.12 -13.76
C ASN A 77 -1.53 10.53 -13.27
N LYS A 78 -1.81 9.25 -13.56
CA LYS A 78 -3.05 8.59 -13.14
C LYS A 78 -3.19 8.52 -11.61
N TYR A 79 -2.07 8.37 -10.90
CA TYR A 79 -2.04 8.15 -9.46
C TYR A 79 -1.51 9.36 -8.67
N ASP A 80 -1.37 10.52 -9.33
CA ASP A 80 -0.82 11.75 -8.74
C ASP A 80 0.50 11.47 -7.98
N ILE A 81 1.39 10.68 -8.60
CA ILE A 81 2.71 10.35 -8.06
C ILE A 81 3.69 11.45 -8.45
N GLU A 82 3.97 12.32 -7.50
CA GLU A 82 4.95 13.39 -7.65
C GLU A 82 6.07 13.22 -6.62
N ARG A 83 7.26 13.73 -6.97
CA ARG A 83 8.36 13.83 -6.03
C ARG A 83 8.02 14.95 -5.06
N GLY A 84 7.69 14.61 -3.82
CA GLY A 84 7.61 15.60 -2.74
C GLY A 84 8.99 16.22 -2.51
N ASP A 85 9.02 17.53 -2.26
CA ASP A 85 10.20 18.25 -1.76
C ASP A 85 10.58 17.80 -0.33
#